data_AF-A0A0C2T3M8-F1
#
_entry.id   AF-A0A0C2T3M8-F1
#
_cell.length_a   1.000
_cell.length_b   1.000
_cell.length_c   1.000
_cell.angle_alpha   90.00
_cell.angle_beta   90.00
_cell.angle_gamma   90.00
#
_symmetry.space_group_name_H-M   'P 1'
#
loop_
_entity.id
_entity.type
_entity.pdbx_description
1 polymer ?
#
loop_
_entity_poly.entity_id
_entity_poly.type
_entity_poly.pdbx_seq_one_letter_code
_entity_poly.pdbx_strand_id
1 'polypeptide(L)' 'MLTERIMHECIKKLLGSVQDQEIESLCKLLTTVGALLDTPKARAHLDVYFQRMQLLRKDVSPRMQFMLQVSKLVLRPTK' A
#
# COMPACT_ATOMS: atom_id res chain seq x y z
N MET A 1 -3.48 -10.59 18.71
CA MET A 1 -4.08 -10.04 17.47
C MET A 1 -3.30 -8.80 17.08
N LEU A 2 -2.89 -8.68 15.82
CA LEU A 2 -2.35 -7.42 15.30
C LEU A 2 -3.47 -6.38 15.31
N THR A 3 -3.25 -5.25 15.97
CA THR A 3 -4.23 -4.16 15.99
C THR A 3 -4.11 -3.35 14.70
N GLU A 4 -5.20 -2.69 14.29
CA GLU A 4 -5.25 -1.78 13.14
C GLU A 4 -4.09 -0.76 13.16
N ARG A 5 -3.78 -0.24 14.35
CA ARG A 5 -2.63 0.64 14.59
C ARG A 5 -1.29 0.05 14.16
N ILE A 6 -1.01 -1.21 14.50
CA ILE A 6 0.25 -1.87 14.13
C ILE A 6 0.32 -2.05 12.61
N MET A 7 -0.80 -2.39 11.96
CA MET A 7 -0.85 -2.51 10.50
C MET A 7 -0.53 -1.17 9.81
N HIS A 8 -1.10 -0.07 10.29
CA HIS A 8 -0.80 1.27 9.77
C HIS A 8 0.68 1.64 9.94
N GLU A 9 1.31 1.31 11.07
CA GLU A 9 2.74 1.57 11.28
C GLU A 9 3.63 0.75 10.34
N CYS A 10 3.31 -0.53 10.10
CA CYS A 10 4.01 -1.36 9.13
C CYS A 10 3.93 -0.76 7.71
N ILE A 11 2.74 -0.31 7.29
CA ILE A 11 2.54 0.31 5.98
C ILE A 11 3.36 1.61 5.87
N LYS A 12 3.32 2.47 6.89
CA LYS A 12 4.10 3.72 6.91
C LYS A 12 5.59 3.45 6.79
N LYS A 13 6.10 2.44 7.51
CA LYS A 13 7.51 2.06 7.46
C LYS A 13 7.93 1.64 6.05
N LEU A 14 7.13 0.78 5.41
CA LEU A 14 7.43 0.29 4.06
C LEU A 14 7.29 1.38 2.97
N LEU A 15 6.38 2.33 3.15
CA LEU A 15 6.24 3.51 2.27
C LEU A 15 7.42 4.50 2.40
N GLY A 16 8.34 4.29 3.33
CA GLY A 16 9.56 5.08 3.50
C GLY A 16 10.73 4.64 2.62
N SER A 17 10.59 3.54 1.87
CA SER A 17 11.68 2.95 1.09
C SER A 17 11.34 2.83 -0.40
N VAL A 18 12.38 2.86 -1.22
CA VAL A 18 12.35 2.62 -2.66
C VAL A 18 12.97 1.27 -3.03
N GLN A 19 13.35 0.46 -2.04
CA GLN A 19 13.93 -0.86 -2.29
C GLN A 19 12.84 -1.84 -2.77
N ASP A 20 13.12 -2.57 -3.84
CA ASP A 20 12.17 -3.51 -4.46
C ASP A 20 11.59 -4.53 -3.46
N GLN A 21 12.40 -5.04 -2.52
CA GLN A 21 11.94 -5.99 -1.50
C GLN A 21 10.90 -5.38 -0.54
N GLU A 22 11.07 -4.11 -0.19
CA GLU A 22 10.16 -3.39 0.71
C GLU A 22 8.86 -3.01 0.00
N ILE A 23 8.96 -2.60 -1.27
CA ILE A 23 7.79 -2.36 -2.13
C ILE A 23 7.01 -3.64 -2.37
N GLU A 24 7.67 -4.77 -2.60
CA GLU A 24 7.01 -6.06 -2.75
C GLU A 24 6.28 -6.46 -1.46
N SER A 25 6.93 -6.26 -0.31
CA SER A 25 6.34 -6.52 1.01
C SER A 25 5.14 -5.61 1.29
N LEU A 26 5.21 -4.33 0.91
CA LEU A 26 4.09 -3.39 1.00
C LEU A 26 2.91 -3.87 0.16
N CYS A 27 3.15 -4.23 -1.11
CA CYS A 27 2.12 -4.70 -2.03
C CYS A 27 1.41 -5.96 -1.48
N LYS A 28 2.18 -6.93 -0.97
CA LYS A 28 1.65 -8.15 -0.34
C LYS A 28 0.84 -7.85 0.92
N LEU A 29 1.33 -6.97 1.78
CA LEU A 29 0.62 -6.56 3.00
C LEU A 29 -0.72 -5.92 2.64
N LEU A 30 -0.72 -4.96 1.71
CA LEU A 30 -1.92 -4.29 1.24
C LEU A 30 -2.93 -5.25 0.61
N THR A 31 -2.49 -6.23 -0.18
CA THR A 31 -3.39 -7.26 -0.73
C THR A 31 -4.09 -8.08 0.36
N THR A 32 -3.40 -8.37 1.46
CA THR A 32 -3.96 -9.18 2.56
C THR A 32 -4.84 -8.38 3.51
N VAL A 33 -4.40 -7.19 3.92
CA VAL A 33 -5.08 -6.41 4.98
C VAL A 33 -5.79 -5.17 4.49
N GLY A 34 -5.58 -4.75 3.25
CA GLY A 34 -6.14 -3.48 2.75
C GLY A 34 -7.66 -3.46 2.71
N ALA A 35 -8.33 -4.60 2.47
CA ALA A 35 -9.78 -4.71 2.57
C ALA A 35 -10.29 -4.55 4.01
N LEU A 36 -9.51 -5.02 5.00
CA LEU A 36 -9.82 -4.81 6.42
C LEU A 36 -9.64 -3.34 6.84
N LEU A 37 -8.73 -2.63 6.17
CA LEU A 37 -8.46 -1.21 6.40
C LEU A 37 -9.40 -0.28 5.60
N ASP A 38 -10.13 -0.76 4.59
CA ASP A 38 -11.06 0.04 3.78
C ASP A 38 -12.40 0.25 4.50
N THR A 39 -12.32 0.82 5.70
CA THR A 39 -13.48 1.23 6.49
C THR A 39 -13.68 2.73 6.36
N PRO A 40 -14.90 3.27 6.57
CA PRO A 40 -15.16 4.71 6.52
C PRO A 40 -14.24 5.54 7.43
N LYS A 41 -13.76 4.96 8.54
CA LYS A 41 -12.88 5.61 9.51
C LYS A 41 -11.42 5.66 9.05
N ALA A 42 -10.94 4.61 8.39
CA ALA A 42 -9.53 4.47 8.00
C ALA A 42 -9.27 4.78 6.51
N ARG A 43 -10.34 5.05 5.73
CA ARG A 43 -10.25 5.36 4.30
C ARG A 43 -9.32 6.54 3.99
N ALA A 44 -9.33 7.58 4.82
CA ALA A 44 -8.43 8.71 4.68
C ALA A 44 -6.94 8.30 4.79
N HIS A 45 -6.60 7.33 5.65
CA HIS A 45 -5.24 6.80 5.74
C HIS A 45 -4.86 6.02 4.49
N LEU A 46 -5.75 5.16 3.98
CA LEU A 46 -5.52 4.43 2.74
C LEU A 46 -5.32 5.37 1.55
N ASP A 47 -6.10 6.46 1.46
CA ASP A 47 -5.94 7.46 0.41
C ASP A 47 -4.54 8.09 0.42
N VAL A 48 -4.05 8.46 1.59
CA VAL A 48 -2.68 8.97 1.76
C VAL A 48 -1.64 7.92 1.35
N TYR A 49 -1.85 6.65 1.69
CA TYR A 49 -0.93 5.58 1.28
C TYR A 49 -0.89 5.41 -0.23
N PHE A 50 -2.04 5.40 -0.89
CA PHE A 50 -2.09 5.31 -2.35
C PHE A 50 -1.47 6.52 -3.04
N GLN A 51 -1.66 7.73 -2.51
CA GLN A 51 -0.96 8.90 -3.02
C GLN A 51 0.56 8.73 -2.91
N ARG A 52 1.06 8.27 -1.76
CA ARG A 52 2.49 8.03 -1.55
C ARG A 52 3.05 6.94 -2.45
N MET A 53 2.31 5.87 -2.69
CA MET A 53 2.65 4.83 -3.68
C MET A 53 2.78 5.41 -5.10
N GLN A 54 1.93 6.38 -5.49
CA GLN A 54 2.05 7.03 -6.80
C GLN A 54 3.33 7.86 -6.92
N LEU A 55 3.79 8.46 -5.81
CA LEU A 55 5.07 9.18 -5.79
C LEU A 55 6.23 8.20 -5.97
N LEU A 56 6.26 7.12 -5.17
CA LEU A 56 7.29 6.08 -5.23
C LEU A 56 7.40 5.42 -6.60
N ARG A 57 6.29 5.34 -7.35
CA ARG A 57 6.26 4.74 -8.69
C ARG A 57 7.32 5.33 -9.63
N LYS A 58 7.70 6.61 -9.47
CA LYS A 58 8.70 7.25 -10.33
C LYS A 58 10.13 6.80 -10.03
N ASP A 59 10.37 6.28 -8.82
CA ASP A 59 11.70 6.02 -8.28
C ASP A 59 12.04 4.52 -8.21
N VAL A 60 11.12 3.65 -8.62
CA VAL A 60 11.25 2.17 -8.54
C VAL A 60 11.29 1.50 -9.90
N SER A 61 11.77 0.26 -9.94
CA SER A 61 11.88 -0.55 -11.16
C SER A 61 10.52 -0.75 -11.87
N PRO A 62 10.47 -0.92 -13.20
CA PRO A 62 9.21 -1.14 -13.93
C PRO A 62 8.36 -2.31 -13.37
N ARG A 63 9.02 -3.36 -12.86
CA ARG A 63 8.36 -4.47 -12.16
C ARG A 63 7.62 -3.98 -10.92
N MET A 64 8.27 -3.17 -10.09
CA MET A 64 7.64 -2.60 -8.89
C MET A 64 6.54 -1.60 -9.24
N GLN A 65 6.71 -0.81 -10.30
CA GLN A 65 5.65 0.09 -10.79
C GLN A 65 4.38 -0.68 -11.15
N PHE A 66 4.53 -1.80 -11.85
CA PHE A 66 3.42 -2.69 -12.18
C PHE A 66 2.76 -3.26 -10.92
N MET A 67 3.56 -3.74 -9.96
CA MET A 67 3.03 -4.26 -8.69
C MET A 67 2.25 -3.21 -7.89
N LEU A 68 2.77 -1.99 -7.75
CA LEU A 68 2.09 -0.88 -7.08
C LEU A 68 0.74 -0.55 -7.75
N GLN A 69 0.68 -0.63 -9.09
CA GLN A 69 -0.57 -0.43 -9.83
C GLN A 69 -1.57 -1.56 -9.59
N VAL A 70 -1.13 -2.82 -9.63
CA VAL A 70 -1.98 -3.99 -9.36
C VAL A 70 -2.55 -3.93 -7.95
N SER A 71 -1.73 -3.66 -6.93
CA SER A 71 -2.20 -3.57 -5.54
C SER A 71 -3.27 -2.49 -5.35
N LYS A 72 -3.16 -1.34 -6.04
CA LYS A 72 -4.21 -0.31 -6.01
C LYS A 72 -5.52 -0.81 -6.64
N LEU A 73 -5.45 -1.50 -7.76
CA LEU A 73 -6.63 -2.04 -8.45
C LEU A 73 -7.31 -3.15 -7.67
N VAL A 74 -6.55 -4.02 -6.99
CA VAL A 74 -7.12 -5.10 -6.15
C VAL A 74 -7.93 -4.53 -4.99
N LEU A 75 -7.43 -3.46 -4.36
CA LEU A 75 -8.10 -2.86 -3.20
C LEU A 75 -9.25 -1.94 -3.60
N ARG A 76 -9.13 -1.26 -4.74
CA ARG A 76 -10.19 -0.41 -5.28
C ARG A 76 -10.40 -0.76 -6.74
N PRO A 77 -11.13 -1.85 -7.02
CA PRO A 77 -11.63 -2.10 -8.36
C PRO A 77 -12.55 -0.92 -8.67
N THR A 78 -12.10 -0.05 -9.58
CA THR A 78 -12.84 1.12 -10.03
C THR A 78 -14.25 0.67 -10.40
N LYS A 79 -15.25 1.18 -9.66
CA LYS A 79 -16.63 1.24 -10.14
C LYS A 79 -16.69 2.18 -11.33
#